data_AF-A0A7D8Y9H8-F1
#
_entry.id   AF-A0A7D8Y9H8-F1
#
_cell.length_a   1.000
_cell.length_b   1.000
_cell.length_c   1.000
_cell.angle_alpha   90.00
_cell.angle_beta   90.00
_cell.angle_gamma   90.00
#
_symmetry.space_group_name_H-M   'P 1'
#
loop_
_entity.id
_entity.type
_entity.pdbx_description
1 polymer ?
#
loop_
_entity_poly.entity_id
_entity_poly.type
_entity_poly.pdbx_seq_one_letter_code
_entity_poly.pdbx_strand_id
1 'polypeptide(L)'
;MRVIEINPPLQRSADPPELPFQIVGTVELTATERLKLELFFDEVLDEYRSLQTKSVDQYHIYPHFVDLAPPGTGAAEAARKFSCVGLVVEAYRVTGLYLVDTERLPPIGLDLLCDAYPGASTALRRDAFRAMFGLVGDGPWPVLMPGYVFHSMNRHPDDFRRTPYITSEGDEYFPASITIQPN
;
A
#
# COMPACT_ATOMS: atom_id res chain seq x y z
N MET A 1 -2.99 -14.03 -17.58
CA MET A 1 -2.82 -12.96 -16.57
C MET A 1 -1.42 -13.11 -16.00
N ARG A 2 -0.54 -12.11 -16.15
CA ARG A 2 0.82 -12.16 -15.58
C ARG A 2 0.73 -11.62 -14.15
N VAL A 3 1.04 -12.44 -13.16
CA VAL A 3 1.12 -12.02 -11.75
C VAL A 3 2.55 -11.56 -11.52
N ILE A 4 2.72 -10.33 -11.03
CA ILE A 4 4.02 -9.79 -10.63
C ILE A 4 4.08 -9.87 -9.11
N GLU A 5 5.02 -10.65 -8.58
CA GLU A 5 5.25 -10.76 -7.15
C GLU A 5 6.10 -9.58 -6.67
N ILE A 6 5.50 -8.71 -5.87
CA ILE A 6 6.22 -7.69 -5.11
C ILE A 6 6.31 -8.23 -3.68
N ASN A 7 7.44 -8.87 -3.36
CA ASN A 7 7.67 -9.37 -2.00
C ASN A 7 7.51 -8.22 -0.99
N PRO A 8 6.75 -8.41 0.10
CA PRO A 8 6.64 -7.38 1.13
C PRO A 8 8.04 -7.04 1.64
N PRO A 9 8.44 -5.76 1.68
CA PRO A 9 9.81 -5.38 2.06
C PRO A 9 10.19 -5.78 3.50
N LEU A 10 9.20 -6.17 4.32
CA LEU A 10 9.38 -6.68 5.68
C LEU A 10 9.48 -8.21 5.76
N GLN A 11 9.30 -8.95 4.65
CA GLN A 11 9.45 -10.41 4.61
C GLN A 11 10.94 -10.76 4.54
N ARG A 12 11.49 -11.24 5.67
CA ARG A 12 12.92 -11.57 5.85
C ARG A 12 13.26 -13.06 5.67
N SER A 13 12.30 -13.91 5.30
CA SER A 13 12.52 -15.37 5.21
C SER A 13 13.29 -15.75 3.95
N ALA A 14 14.28 -16.64 4.09
CA ALA A 14 15.10 -17.18 3.00
C ALA A 14 14.45 -18.36 2.26
N ASP A 15 13.39 -18.95 2.82
CA ASP A 15 12.54 -19.93 2.13
C ASP A 15 11.19 -19.26 1.83
N PRO A 16 10.76 -19.16 0.56
CA PRO A 16 9.39 -18.79 0.26
C PRO A 16 8.51 -20.01 0.59
N PRO A 17 7.64 -19.98 1.62
CA PRO A 17 6.50 -20.87 1.58
C PRO A 17 5.75 -20.56 0.29
N GLU A 18 5.45 -21.59 -0.52
CA GLU A 18 4.49 -21.50 -1.63
C GLU A 18 3.12 -21.16 -1.02
N LEU A 19 2.92 -19.89 -0.67
CA LEU A 19 1.62 -19.42 -0.22
C LEU A 19 0.75 -19.36 -1.48
N PRO A 20 -0.37 -20.10 -1.54
CA PRO A 20 -1.25 -20.04 -2.69
C PRO A 20 -1.73 -18.60 -2.87
N PHE A 21 -1.57 -18.06 -4.08
CA PHE A 21 -2.11 -16.74 -4.41
C PHE A 21 -3.63 -16.75 -4.22
N GLN A 22 -4.11 -16.01 -3.23
CA GLN A 22 -5.53 -15.77 -3.05
C GLN A 22 -5.89 -14.49 -3.82
N ILE A 23 -6.69 -14.65 -4.87
CA ILE A 23 -7.25 -13.52 -5.62
C ILE A 23 -8.55 -13.11 -4.91
N VAL A 24 -8.56 -11.89 -4.36
CA VAL A 24 -9.68 -11.37 -3.55
C VAL A 24 -10.59 -10.43 -4.35
N GLY A 25 -10.33 -10.23 -5.64
CA GLY A 25 -11.16 -9.43 -6.53
C GLY A 25 -10.50 -9.18 -7.89
N THR A 26 -11.24 -8.56 -8.81
CA THR A 26 -10.74 -8.15 -10.12
C THR A 26 -11.29 -6.80 -10.52
N VAL A 27 -10.45 -5.95 -11.10
CA VAL A 27 -10.89 -4.69 -11.72
C VAL A 27 -10.79 -4.83 -13.24
N GLU A 28 -11.91 -4.62 -13.93
CA GLU A 28 -11.93 -4.63 -15.38
C GLU A 28 -11.34 -3.34 -15.95
N LEU A 29 -10.16 -3.48 -16.55
CA LEU A 29 -9.43 -2.39 -17.17
C LEU A 29 -9.64 -2.38 -18.68
N THR A 30 -9.95 -1.19 -19.21
CA THR A 30 -9.86 -0.86 -20.63
C THR A 30 -8.40 -0.92 -21.12
N ALA A 31 -8.20 -0.96 -22.44
CA ALA A 31 -6.85 -0.95 -23.02
C ALA A 31 -6.06 0.31 -22.62
N THR A 32 -6.72 1.48 -22.58
CA THR A 32 -6.10 2.74 -22.17
C THR A 32 -5.72 2.75 -20.69
N GLU A 33 -6.56 2.23 -19.80
CA GLU A 33 -6.24 2.13 -18.37
C GLU A 33 -5.05 1.17 -18.15
N ARG A 34 -4.98 0.04 -18.87
CA ARG A 34 -3.82 -0.88 -18.80
C ARG A 34 -2.53 -0.21 -19.23
N LEU A 35 -2.54 0.50 -20.37
CA LEU A 35 -1.35 1.22 -20.86
C LEU A 35 -0.86 2.26 -19.84
N LYS A 36 -1.78 2.98 -19.18
CA LYS A 36 -1.41 3.94 -18.13
C LYS A 36 -0.77 3.27 -16.91
N LEU A 37 -1.25 2.10 -16.50
CA LEU A 37 -0.60 1.33 -15.43
C LEU A 37 0.80 0.88 -15.82
N GLU A 38 0.97 0.36 -17.05
CA GLU A 38 2.26 -0.07 -17.56
C GLU A 38 3.27 1.08 -17.54
N LEU A 39 2.88 2.24 -18.07
CA LEU A 39 3.73 3.44 -18.05
C LEU A 39 4.08 3.89 -16.63
N PHE A 40 3.11 3.88 -15.70
CA PHE A 40 3.36 4.23 -14.30
C PHE A 40 4.38 3.29 -13.64
N PHE A 41 4.25 1.97 -13.86
CA PHE A 41 5.20 1.01 -13.29
C PHE A 41 6.57 1.11 -13.94
N ASP A 42 6.64 1.33 -15.25
CA ASP A 42 7.91 1.55 -15.94
C ASP A 42 8.63 2.79 -15.39
N GLU A 43 7.92 3.90 -15.18
CA GLU A 43 8.48 5.11 -14.55
C GLU A 43 9.01 4.84 -13.13
N VAL A 44 8.22 4.19 -12.27
CA VAL A 44 8.64 3.88 -10.89
C VAL A 44 9.84 2.92 -10.86
N LEU A 45 9.86 1.93 -11.76
CA LEU A 45 10.99 1.01 -11.88
C LEU A 45 12.25 1.71 -12.37
N ASP A 46 12.12 2.62 -13.33
CA ASP A 46 13.24 3.38 -13.86
C ASP A 46 13.80 4.36 -12.82
N GLU A 47 12.95 5.01 -12.01
CA GLU A 47 13.37 5.79 -10.83
C GLU A 47 14.21 4.96 -9.84
N TYR A 48 13.76 3.74 -9.51
CA TYR A 48 14.50 2.90 -8.57
C TYR A 48 15.80 2.33 -9.15
N ARG A 49 15.82 2.05 -10.46
CA ARG A 49 17.03 1.61 -11.16
C ARG A 49 18.07 2.72 -11.24
N SER A 50 17.67 3.95 -11.59
CA SER A 50 18.58 5.09 -11.73
C SER A 50 19.24 5.44 -10.40
N LEU A 51 18.48 5.37 -9.31
CA LEU A 51 18.93 5.70 -7.97
C LEU A 51 19.66 4.55 -7.24
N GLN A 52 19.72 3.35 -7.83
CA GLN A 52 20.28 2.15 -7.19
C GLN A 52 19.75 1.91 -5.76
N THR A 53 18.48 2.26 -5.53
CA THR A 53 17.89 2.30 -4.18
C THR A 53 17.73 0.88 -3.63
N LYS A 54 18.12 0.66 -2.37
CA LYS A 54 17.88 -0.62 -1.68
C LYS A 54 16.38 -0.77 -1.39
N SER A 55 15.87 -2.00 -1.34
CA SER A 55 14.43 -2.27 -1.15
C SER A 55 13.81 -1.57 0.07
N VAL A 56 14.53 -1.50 1.19
CA VAL A 56 14.06 -0.81 2.41
C VAL A 56 13.94 0.71 2.22
N ASP A 57 14.76 1.29 1.35
CA ASP A 57 14.80 2.73 1.07
C ASP A 57 13.77 3.13 0.00
N GLN A 58 13.01 2.19 -0.55
CA GLN A 58 11.88 2.44 -1.48
C GLN A 58 10.54 2.53 -0.73
N TYR A 59 10.52 2.15 0.56
CA TYR A 59 9.30 1.93 1.31
C TYR A 59 8.95 3.07 2.27
N HIS A 60 7.66 3.37 2.40
CA HIS A 60 7.12 4.35 3.35
C HIS A 60 5.72 3.91 3.80
N ILE A 61 5.39 3.97 5.08
CA ILE A 61 4.09 3.49 5.58
C ILE A 61 3.08 4.63 5.65
N TYR A 62 3.48 5.78 6.21
CA TYR A 62 2.60 6.92 6.41
C TYR A 62 3.30 8.27 6.14
N PRO A 63 2.77 9.12 5.24
CA PRO A 63 1.61 8.87 4.37
C PRO A 63 1.84 7.67 3.42
N HIS A 64 0.79 7.17 2.77
CA HIS A 64 0.89 5.97 1.94
C HIS A 64 1.81 6.14 0.72
N PHE A 65 2.15 7.38 0.39
CA PHE A 65 3.04 7.81 -0.68
C PHE A 65 3.76 9.11 -0.30
N VAL A 66 5.04 9.24 -0.67
CA VAL A 66 5.80 10.50 -0.60
C VAL A 66 6.67 10.70 -1.83
N ASP A 67 6.69 11.94 -2.33
CA ASP A 67 7.66 12.43 -3.30
C ASP A 67 8.93 12.88 -2.59
N LEU A 68 10.06 12.21 -2.83
CA LEU A 68 11.35 12.67 -2.35
C LEU A 68 12.01 13.62 -3.35
N ALA A 69 11.45 14.81 -3.53
CA ALA A 69 12.21 15.92 -4.13
C ALA A 69 12.89 16.72 -3.01
N PRO A 70 14.21 16.98 -3.06
CA PRO A 70 14.79 17.99 -2.18
C PRO A 70 14.29 19.37 -2.62
N PRO A 71 13.84 20.24 -1.71
CA PRO A 71 13.57 21.63 -2.04
C PRO A 71 14.84 22.30 -2.61
N GLY A 72 14.78 22.77 -3.87
CA GLY A 72 15.73 23.74 -4.43
C GLY A 72 17.07 23.23 -4.97
N THR A 73 17.30 21.92 -5.17
CA THR A 73 18.66 21.43 -5.54
C THR A 73 18.90 21.17 -7.02
N GLY A 74 17.89 21.26 -7.90
CA GLY A 74 18.11 21.10 -9.35
C GLY A 74 18.74 19.77 -9.78
N ALA A 75 18.79 18.77 -8.88
CA ALA A 75 19.28 17.44 -9.16
C ALA A 75 18.09 16.51 -9.44
N ALA A 76 18.07 15.99 -10.67
CA ALA A 76 17.46 14.71 -11.04
C ALA A 76 17.87 13.66 -9.99
N GLU A 77 17.02 12.89 -9.33
CA GLU A 77 15.71 12.35 -9.64
C GLU A 77 14.90 12.28 -8.33
N ALA A 78 13.68 12.81 -8.32
CA ALA A 78 12.79 12.63 -7.17
C ALA A 78 12.37 11.16 -7.12
N ALA A 79 12.75 10.44 -6.06
CA ALA A 79 12.31 9.06 -5.88
C ALA A 79 10.94 9.07 -5.20
N ARG A 80 9.98 8.39 -5.81
CA ARG A 80 8.70 8.12 -5.16
C ARG A 80 8.85 6.98 -4.17
N LYS A 81 8.36 7.13 -2.93
CA LYS A 81 8.24 6.02 -1.98
C LYS A 81 6.79 5.67 -1.75
N PHE A 82 6.51 4.39 -1.60
CA PHE A 82 5.16 3.89 -1.41
C PHE A 82 5.09 2.90 -0.24
N SER A 83 3.92 2.83 0.37
CA SER A 83 3.50 1.61 1.05
C SER A 83 3.08 0.58 0.00
N CYS A 84 3.00 -0.70 0.38
CA CYS A 84 2.57 -1.75 -0.56
C CYS A 84 1.18 -1.46 -1.13
N VAL A 85 0.25 -1.01 -0.28
CA VAL A 85 -1.11 -0.64 -0.66
C VAL A 85 -1.13 0.72 -1.36
N GLY A 86 -0.27 1.65 -0.93
CA GLY A 86 -0.12 2.97 -1.54
C GLY A 86 0.29 2.88 -3.01
N LEU A 87 1.23 2.01 -3.37
CA LEU A 87 1.61 1.79 -4.76
C LEU A 87 0.41 1.36 -5.62
N VAL A 88 -0.41 0.44 -5.10
CA VAL A 88 -1.63 -0.01 -5.79
C VAL A 88 -2.60 1.15 -5.96
N VAL A 89 -2.89 1.89 -4.89
CA VAL A 89 -3.84 3.02 -4.95
C VAL A 89 -3.37 4.11 -5.91
N GLU A 90 -2.09 4.49 -5.89
CA GLU A 90 -1.56 5.49 -6.81
C GLU A 90 -1.52 4.99 -8.26
N ALA A 91 -1.18 3.72 -8.49
CA ALA A 91 -1.23 3.14 -9.84
C ALA A 91 -2.66 3.21 -10.42
N TYR A 92 -3.67 2.79 -9.66
CA TYR A 92 -5.06 2.91 -10.13
C TYR A 92 -5.50 4.37 -10.29
N ARG A 93 -5.02 5.28 -9.44
CA ARG A 93 -5.34 6.71 -9.54
C ARG A 93 -4.91 7.31 -10.87
N VAL A 94 -3.74 6.94 -11.43
CA VAL A 94 -3.31 7.47 -12.75
C VAL A 94 -4.22 7.05 -13.90
N THR A 95 -4.97 5.95 -13.72
CA THR A 95 -5.94 5.49 -14.70
C THR A 95 -7.27 6.24 -14.65
N GLY A 96 -7.54 6.99 -13.57
CA GLY A 96 -8.84 7.60 -13.26
C GLY A 96 -9.74 6.69 -12.41
N LEU A 97 -9.20 5.61 -11.84
CA LEU A 97 -9.92 4.72 -10.94
C LEU A 97 -9.58 5.08 -9.48
N TYR A 98 -10.63 5.24 -8.68
CA TYR A 98 -10.54 5.67 -7.29
C TYR A 98 -10.85 4.49 -6.36
N LEU A 99 -9.81 3.80 -5.90
CA LEU A 99 -9.98 2.66 -5.00
C LEU A 99 -10.43 3.12 -3.61
N VAL A 100 -9.63 3.91 -2.91
CA VAL A 100 -9.85 4.29 -1.50
C VAL A 100 -9.74 5.80 -1.34
N ASP A 101 -10.55 6.38 -0.47
CA ASP A 101 -10.42 7.77 -0.03
C ASP A 101 -9.25 7.88 0.97
N THR A 102 -8.10 8.35 0.49
CA THR A 102 -6.87 8.44 1.29
C THR A 102 -6.88 9.63 2.26
N GLU A 103 -7.84 10.54 2.16
CA GLU A 103 -7.94 11.72 3.03
C GLU A 103 -8.74 11.43 4.31
N ARG A 104 -9.41 10.27 4.38
CA ARG A 104 -10.34 9.91 5.47
C ARG A 104 -10.08 8.51 6.02
N LEU A 105 -8.81 8.16 6.21
CA LEU A 105 -8.43 6.84 6.73
C LEU A 105 -8.67 6.75 8.26
N PRO A 106 -9.22 5.62 8.76
CA PRO A 106 -9.32 5.35 10.18
C PRO A 106 -7.94 5.39 10.88
N PRO A 107 -7.89 5.81 12.15
CA PRO A 107 -6.67 5.79 12.94
C PRO A 107 -6.25 4.34 13.27
N ILE A 108 -5.00 3.99 12.96
CA ILE A 108 -4.42 2.67 13.20
C ILE A 108 -3.38 2.75 14.32
N GLY A 109 -3.60 1.94 15.36
CA GLY A 109 -2.71 1.84 16.52
C GLY A 109 -1.47 0.96 16.26
N LEU A 110 -0.45 1.13 17.10
CA LEU A 110 0.80 0.38 17.00
C LEU A 110 0.61 -1.13 17.16
N ASP A 111 -0.28 -1.58 18.05
CA ASP A 111 -0.49 -3.01 18.28
C ASP A 111 -1.10 -3.68 17.04
N LEU A 112 -2.08 -3.05 16.40
CA LEU A 112 -2.64 -3.52 15.13
C LEU A 112 -1.58 -3.60 14.02
N LEU A 113 -0.67 -2.62 13.93
CA LEU A 113 0.46 -2.69 12.99
C LEU A 113 1.42 -3.84 13.33
N CYS A 114 1.66 -4.13 14.61
CA CYS A 114 2.51 -5.25 15.02
C CYS A 114 1.86 -6.59 14.64
N ASP A 115 0.54 -6.71 14.78
CA ASP A 115 -0.22 -7.91 14.41
C ASP A 115 -0.26 -8.12 12.89
N ALA A 116 -0.38 -7.04 12.12
CA ALA A 116 -0.33 -7.08 10.66
C ALA A 116 1.06 -7.44 10.11
N TYR A 117 2.13 -7.11 10.85
CA TYR A 117 3.53 -7.37 10.45
C TYR A 117 4.30 -8.13 11.54
N PRO A 118 3.96 -9.41 11.81
CA PRO A 118 4.50 -10.14 12.96
C PRO A 118 6.03 -10.26 12.91
N GLY A 119 6.62 -10.44 11.72
CA GLY A 119 8.07 -10.49 11.51
C GLY A 119 8.82 -9.18 11.77
N ALA A 120 8.10 -8.05 11.83
CA ALA A 120 8.64 -6.72 12.14
C ALA A 120 8.15 -6.16 13.48
N SER A 121 7.27 -6.87 14.21
CA SER A 121 6.63 -6.41 15.46
C SER A 121 7.63 -5.82 16.48
N THR A 122 8.69 -6.55 16.83
CA THR A 122 9.74 -6.07 17.74
C THR A 122 10.43 -4.81 17.21
N ALA A 123 10.65 -4.73 15.90
CA ALA A 123 11.27 -3.58 15.28
C ALA A 123 10.36 -2.35 15.31
N LEU A 124 9.07 -2.52 15.01
CA LEU A 124 8.02 -1.49 15.05
C LEU A 124 7.84 -0.88 16.44
N ARG A 125 8.15 -1.60 17.53
CA ARG A 125 8.11 -1.00 18.88
C ARG A 125 9.23 0.01 19.15
N ARG A 126 10.21 0.16 18.25
CA ARG A 126 11.29 1.15 18.37
C ARG A 126 10.99 2.40 17.56
N ASP A 127 10.97 3.56 18.22
CA ASP A 127 10.62 4.85 17.62
C ASP A 127 11.48 5.19 16.40
N ALA A 128 12.80 4.99 16.51
CA ALA A 128 13.72 5.24 15.40
C ALA A 128 13.39 4.39 14.16
N PHE A 129 12.96 3.14 14.35
CA PHE A 129 12.58 2.27 13.24
C PHE A 129 11.25 2.70 12.62
N ARG A 130 10.25 3.09 13.43
CA ARG A 130 8.98 3.63 12.94
C ARG A 130 9.17 4.92 12.14
N ALA A 131 10.01 5.83 12.64
CA ALA A 131 10.30 7.11 12.00
C ALA A 131 10.90 6.94 10.59
N MET A 132 11.69 5.89 10.34
CA MET A 132 12.20 5.57 9.00
C MET A 132 11.10 5.34 7.95
N PHE A 133 9.91 4.94 8.40
CA PHE A 133 8.74 4.67 7.55
C PHE A 133 7.63 5.72 7.71
N GLY A 134 7.94 6.87 8.31
CA GLY A 134 7.00 8.00 8.47
C GLY A 134 6.03 7.88 9.65
N LEU A 135 6.12 6.82 10.45
CA LEU A 135 5.32 6.62 11.66
C LEU A 135 5.93 7.38 12.85
N VAL A 136 5.84 8.71 12.83
CA VAL A 136 6.39 9.58 13.88
C VAL A 136 5.39 9.77 15.03
N GLY A 137 5.90 9.78 16.27
CA GLY A 137 5.09 9.93 17.49
C GLY A 137 4.57 8.61 18.07
N ASP A 138 3.54 8.71 18.90
CA ASP A 138 2.93 7.57 19.61
C ASP A 138 1.73 6.96 18.87
N GLY A 139 1.30 7.57 17.76
CA GLY A 139 0.10 7.19 17.02
C GLY A 139 -1.19 7.63 17.72
N PRO A 140 -2.36 7.10 17.30
CA PRO A 140 -2.55 6.28 16.10
C PRO A 140 -2.30 7.08 14.81
N TRP A 141 -2.04 6.38 13.69
CA TRP A 141 -1.77 7.00 12.39
C TRP A 141 -2.84 6.61 11.36
N PRO A 142 -3.22 7.51 10.43
CA PRO A 142 -4.14 7.17 9.33
C PRO A 142 -3.41 6.35 8.26
N VAL A 143 -3.11 5.09 8.56
CA VAL A 143 -2.39 4.17 7.67
C VAL A 143 -3.36 3.53 6.68
N LEU A 144 -2.98 3.51 5.40
CA LEU A 144 -3.72 2.82 4.36
C LEU A 144 -3.50 1.30 4.47
N MET A 145 -4.49 0.59 4.99
CA MET A 145 -4.43 -0.86 5.23
C MET A 145 -4.88 -1.68 4.02
N PRO A 146 -4.36 -2.92 3.82
CA PRO A 146 -4.73 -3.76 2.67
C PRO A 146 -6.23 -4.08 2.62
N GLY A 147 -6.87 -4.30 3.77
CA GLY A 147 -8.30 -4.60 3.86
C GLY A 147 -9.16 -3.55 3.16
N TYR A 148 -8.78 -2.27 3.23
CA TYR A 148 -9.49 -1.17 2.57
C TYR A 148 -9.54 -1.33 1.04
N VAL A 149 -8.45 -1.80 0.43
CA VAL A 149 -8.40 -2.05 -1.02
C VAL A 149 -9.25 -3.27 -1.37
N PHE A 150 -9.24 -4.33 -0.54
CA PHE A 150 -10.06 -5.50 -0.78
C PHE A 150 -11.55 -5.20 -0.66
N HIS A 151 -11.97 -4.44 0.35
CA HIS A 151 -13.35 -3.96 0.48
C HIS A 151 -13.75 -3.07 -0.70
N SER A 152 -12.85 -2.18 -1.14
CA SER A 152 -13.10 -1.40 -2.34
C SER A 152 -13.35 -2.30 -3.54
N MET A 153 -12.48 -3.29 -3.78
CA MET A 153 -12.56 -4.24 -4.92
C MET A 153 -13.76 -5.18 -4.87
N ASN A 154 -14.41 -5.31 -3.71
CA ASN A 154 -15.66 -6.08 -3.56
C ASN A 154 -16.93 -5.29 -3.97
N ARG A 155 -16.77 -4.05 -4.47
CA ARG A 155 -17.86 -3.24 -5.03
C ARG A 155 -18.12 -3.52 -6.52
N HIS A 156 -19.16 -2.91 -7.07
CA HIS A 156 -19.45 -3.02 -8.50
C HIS A 156 -18.38 -2.30 -9.34
N PRO A 157 -17.96 -2.83 -10.51
CA PRO A 157 -16.91 -2.23 -11.33
C PRO A 157 -17.13 -0.76 -11.74
N ASP A 158 -18.37 -0.32 -11.86
CA ASP A 158 -18.70 1.07 -12.17
C ASP A 158 -18.45 2.03 -11.01
N ASP A 159 -18.43 1.54 -9.76
CA ASP A 159 -18.26 2.38 -8.58
C ASP A 159 -16.84 2.93 -8.48
N PHE A 160 -15.84 2.16 -8.94
CA PHE A 160 -14.42 2.56 -8.98
C PHE A 160 -14.19 3.85 -9.77
N ARG A 161 -15.00 4.09 -10.81
CA ARG A 161 -14.87 5.24 -11.72
C ARG A 161 -15.57 6.49 -11.20
N ARG A 162 -16.49 6.32 -10.25
CA ARG A 162 -17.36 7.40 -9.77
C ARG A 162 -16.92 7.94 -8.43
N THR A 163 -16.63 7.05 -7.49
CA THR A 163 -16.42 7.42 -6.10
C THR A 163 -15.42 6.50 -5.40
N PRO A 164 -14.44 7.07 -4.66
CA PRO A 164 -13.56 6.29 -3.82
C PRO A 164 -14.36 5.54 -2.73
N TYR A 165 -13.84 4.40 -2.30
CA TYR A 165 -14.37 3.72 -1.12
C TYR A 165 -14.05 4.54 0.14
N ILE A 166 -15.08 4.81 0.95
CA ILE A 166 -14.94 5.46 2.24
C ILE A 166 -14.76 4.35 3.28
N THR A 167 -13.60 4.36 3.93
CA THR A 167 -13.20 3.34 4.90
C THR A 167 -13.85 3.58 6.25
N SER A 168 -14.10 2.49 6.97
CA SER A 168 -14.60 2.50 8.34
C SER A 168 -13.71 1.64 9.25
N GLU A 169 -13.81 1.84 10.56
CA GLU A 169 -13.15 0.96 11.54
C GLU A 169 -13.63 -0.49 11.36
N GLY A 170 -12.68 -1.44 11.37
CA GLY A 170 -12.91 -2.85 11.07
C GLY A 170 -12.61 -3.24 9.62
N ASP A 171 -12.55 -2.28 8.70
CA ASP A 171 -12.21 -2.54 7.29
C ASP A 171 -10.71 -2.83 7.08
N GLU A 172 -9.87 -2.65 8.11
CA GLU A 172 -8.45 -3.02 8.04
C GLU A 172 -8.28 -4.54 7.83
N TYR A 173 -9.31 -5.32 8.15
CA TYR A 173 -9.42 -6.76 7.92
C TYR A 173 -10.32 -7.06 6.71
N PHE A 174 -10.01 -8.15 6.00
CA PHE A 174 -10.88 -8.67 4.93
C PHE A 174 -11.05 -10.20 5.02
N PRO A 175 -12.30 -10.72 5.01
CA PRO A 175 -13.54 -9.96 5.18
C PRO A 175 -13.51 -9.21 6.51
N ALA A 176 -14.29 -8.11 6.62
CA ALA A 176 -14.44 -7.39 7.89
C ALA A 176 -14.78 -8.44 8.95
N SER A 177 -13.97 -8.50 10.01
CA SER A 177 -13.89 -9.60 10.97
C SER A 177 -15.25 -10.24 11.18
N ILE A 178 -15.38 -11.53 10.82
CA ILE A 178 -16.57 -12.31 11.17
C ILE A 178 -16.67 -12.22 12.69
N THR A 179 -17.65 -11.48 13.19
CA THR A 179 -18.04 -11.60 14.60
C THR A 179 -18.48 -13.05 14.73
N ILE A 180 -17.62 -13.91 15.28
CA ILE A 180 -18.02 -15.25 15.67
C ILE A 180 -19.05 -15.01 16.77
N GLN A 181 -20.34 -15.09 16.43
CA GLN A 181 -21.38 -15.08 17.45
C GLN A 181 -21.07 -16.27 18.37
N PRO A 182 -20.85 -16.04 19.68
CA PRO A 182 -20.70 -17.16 20.60
C PRO A 182 -22.02 -17.95 20.57
N ASN A 183 -21.93 -19.23 20.19
CA ASN A 183 -23.02 -20.19 20.40
C ASN A 183 -23.26 -20.41 21.89
#